data_AF-A0A1Y1VZE3-F1
#
_entry.id   AF-A0A1Y1VZE3-F1
#
_cell.length_a   1.000
_cell.length_b   1.000
_cell.length_c   1.000
_cell.angle_alpha   90.00
_cell.angle_beta   90.00
_cell.angle_gamma   90.00
#
_symmetry.space_group_name_H-M   'P 1'
#
loop_
_entity.id
_entity.type
_entity.pdbx_description
1 polymer ?
#
loop_
_entity_poly.entity_id
_entity_poly.type
_entity_poly.pdbx_seq_one_letter_code
_entity_poly.pdbx_strand_id
1 'polypeptide(L)'
;MRAMNFVSLWLHSLRWGRGIEDIPANDFRRGRPRWTPKNFAHNIQLVDAFGRMARQKGCTLGQPTLAWLLVQEKNMALIPGTRRDARFDENFAALQVHIAGEENKQTRNLLNRAGIQGQRYPAEFMSRVGL
;
A
#
# COMPACT_ATOMS: atom_id res chain seq x y z
N MET A 1 -2.98 13.80 3.95
CA MET A 1 -2.43 12.91 5.01
C MET A 1 -2.82 11.43 4.89
N ARG A 2 -4.10 11.05 4.78
CA ARG A 2 -4.50 9.62 4.85
C ARG A 2 -4.08 8.77 3.63
N ALA A 3 -4.06 9.32 2.42
CA ALA A 3 -3.54 8.63 1.23
C ALA A 3 -2.03 8.28 1.36
N MET A 4 -1.22 9.17 1.94
CA MET A 4 0.21 8.93 2.21
C MET A 4 0.44 7.83 3.26
N ASN A 5 -0.49 7.63 4.19
CA ASN A 5 -0.44 6.50 5.13
C ASN A 5 -0.71 5.15 4.45
N PHE A 6 -1.41 5.13 3.31
CA PHE A 6 -1.67 3.90 2.56
C PHE A 6 -0.41 3.36 1.84
N VAL A 7 0.48 4.25 1.36
CA VAL A 7 1.74 3.89 0.68
C VAL A 7 2.57 2.86 1.47
N SER A 8 2.53 2.96 2.79
CA SER A 8 3.28 2.08 3.69
C SER A 8 2.66 0.69 3.92
N LEU A 9 1.40 0.47 3.52
CA LEU A 9 0.80 -0.87 3.43
C LEU A 9 1.10 -1.52 2.07
N TRP A 10 1.18 -0.71 1.01
CA TRP A 10 1.32 -1.17 -0.37
C TRP A 10 2.64 -1.88 -0.69
N LEU A 11 3.77 -1.43 -0.14
CA LEU A 11 5.12 -1.91 -0.51
C LEU A 11 5.39 -3.40 -0.19
N HIS A 12 4.45 -4.12 0.42
CA HIS A 12 4.78 -5.35 1.14
C HIS A 12 3.80 -6.52 0.97
N SER A 13 2.57 -6.28 0.52
CA SER A 13 1.62 -7.34 0.10
C SER A 13 2.01 -8.00 -1.23
N LEU A 14 3.00 -7.44 -1.94
CA LEU A 14 3.53 -7.97 -3.21
C LEU A 14 4.64 -9.02 -3.03
N ARG A 15 5.15 -9.22 -1.81
CA ARG A 15 6.30 -10.11 -1.55
C ARG A 15 5.97 -11.34 -0.72
N TRP A 16 5.01 -11.25 0.19
CA TRP A 16 4.61 -12.32 1.10
C TRP A 16 3.08 -12.43 1.06
N GLY A 17 2.55 -13.60 1.40
CA GLY A 17 1.12 -13.91 1.29
C GLY A 17 0.20 -13.06 2.19
N ARG A 18 -0.98 -13.60 2.51
CA ARG A 18 -2.06 -12.85 3.17
C ARG A 18 -2.07 -12.99 4.70
N GLY A 19 -1.14 -13.75 5.26
CA GLY A 19 -0.99 -13.96 6.70
C GLY A 19 0.31 -13.40 7.27
N ILE A 20 0.36 -13.23 8.60
CA ILE A 20 1.59 -12.83 9.29
C ILE A 20 2.63 -13.96 9.27
N GLU A 21 2.13 -15.19 9.20
CA GLU A 21 2.86 -16.44 9.03
C GLU A 21 3.63 -16.49 7.70
N ASP A 22 3.14 -15.81 6.66
CA ASP A 22 3.83 -15.74 5.36
C ASP A 22 5.08 -14.85 5.40
N ILE A 23 5.28 -14.13 6.49
CA ILE A 23 6.43 -13.26 6.69
C ILE A 23 7.51 -14.01 7.47
N PRO A 24 8.75 -14.04 6.99
CA PRO A 24 9.87 -14.66 7.71
C PRO A 24 9.96 -14.20 9.16
N ALA A 25 10.27 -15.13 10.08
CA ALA A 25 10.35 -14.85 11.51
C ALA A 25 11.37 -13.75 11.86
N ASN A 26 12.44 -13.63 11.06
CA ASN A 26 13.50 -12.62 11.22
C ASN A 26 13.23 -11.31 10.47
N ASP A 27 12.04 -11.13 9.87
CA ASP A 27 11.72 -9.90 9.16
C ASP A 27 11.46 -8.75 10.15
N PHE A 28 12.21 -7.65 10.01
CA PHE A 28 12.12 -6.48 10.88
C PHE A 28 10.71 -5.87 10.98
N ARG A 29 9.84 -6.12 10.00
CA ARG A 29 8.47 -5.59 10.01
C ARG A 29 7.61 -6.24 11.09
N ARG A 30 7.90 -7.47 11.52
CA ARG A 30 7.15 -8.16 12.59
C ARG A 30 7.16 -7.39 13.92
N GLY A 31 8.16 -6.53 14.16
CA GLY A 31 8.21 -5.65 15.33
C GLY A 31 7.40 -4.35 15.21
N ARG A 32 6.71 -4.11 14.09
CA ARG A 32 5.98 -2.85 13.84
C ARG A 32 4.49 -2.98 14.15
N PRO A 33 3.83 -1.94 14.70
CA PRO A 33 2.43 -2.04 15.11
C PRO A 33 1.44 -2.47 14.02
N ARG A 34 1.67 -2.11 12.75
CA ARG A 34 0.83 -2.51 11.61
C ARG A 34 0.90 -4.00 11.26
N TRP A 35 1.91 -4.69 11.79
CA TRP A 35 2.24 -6.07 11.49
C TRP A 35 1.99 -6.98 12.70
N THR A 36 1.19 -6.54 13.68
CA THR A 36 0.60 -7.47 14.65
C THR A 36 -0.46 -8.32 13.94
N PRO A 37 -0.73 -9.57 14.36
CA PRO A 37 -1.71 -10.43 13.70
C PRO A 37 -3.06 -9.76 13.49
N LYS A 38 -3.58 -9.06 14.52
CA LYS A 38 -4.83 -8.31 14.48
C LYS A 38 -4.81 -7.17 13.45
N ASN A 39 -3.79 -6.33 13.47
CA ASN A 39 -3.72 -5.15 12.60
C ASN A 39 -3.44 -5.55 11.15
N PHE A 40 -2.61 -6.58 10.94
CA PHE A 40 -2.32 -7.10 9.62
C PHE A 40 -3.58 -7.68 8.97
N ALA A 41 -4.33 -8.51 9.69
CA ALA A 41 -5.59 -9.09 9.22
C ALA A 41 -6.63 -8.01 8.83
N HIS A 42 -6.68 -6.89 9.54
CA HIS A 42 -7.50 -5.73 9.15
C HIS A 42 -6.95 -5.03 7.90
N ASN A 43 -5.66 -4.66 7.93
CA ASN A 43 -5.05 -3.82 6.90
C ASN A 43 -4.98 -4.52 5.54
N ILE A 44 -4.81 -5.85 5.52
CA ILE A 44 -4.71 -6.63 4.27
C ILE A 44 -6.03 -6.60 3.48
N GLN A 45 -7.18 -6.45 4.14
CA GLN A 45 -8.48 -6.32 3.48
C GLN A 45 -8.58 -5.03 2.64
N LEU A 46 -7.85 -3.99 3.01
CA LEU A 46 -7.80 -2.74 2.24
C LEU A 46 -7.08 -2.94 0.90
N VAL A 47 -6.17 -3.91 0.84
CA VAL A 47 -5.44 -4.28 -0.38
C VAL A 47 -6.37 -4.94 -1.40
N ASP A 48 -7.43 -5.62 -0.95
CA ASP A 48 -8.38 -6.30 -1.84
C ASP A 48 -9.08 -5.34 -2.82
N ALA A 49 -9.28 -4.07 -2.43
CA ALA A 49 -9.82 -3.07 -3.34
C ALA A 49 -8.92 -2.84 -4.56
N PHE A 50 -7.62 -2.74 -4.33
CA PHE A 50 -6.63 -2.62 -5.41
C PHE A 50 -6.48 -3.93 -6.17
N GLY A 51 -6.60 -5.08 -5.50
CA GLY A 51 -6.58 -6.39 -6.15
C GLY A 51 -7.75 -6.59 -7.11
N ARG A 52 -8.95 -6.12 -6.76
CA ARG A 52 -10.11 -6.12 -7.67
C ARG A 52 -9.86 -5.21 -8.87
N MET A 53 -9.36 -4.00 -8.64
CA MET A 53 -9.03 -3.05 -9.70
C MET A 53 -7.95 -3.61 -10.65
N ALA A 54 -6.92 -4.25 -10.11
CA ALA A 54 -5.85 -4.88 -10.88
C ALA A 54 -6.38 -5.98 -11.80
N ARG A 55 -7.24 -6.87 -11.27
CA ARG A 55 -7.89 -7.92 -12.06
C ARG A 55 -8.76 -7.36 -13.18
N GLN A 56 -9.56 -6.33 -12.89
CA GLN A 56 -10.42 -5.68 -13.89
C GLN A 56 -9.61 -5.02 -15.01
N LYS A 57 -8.42 -4.50 -14.71
CA LYS A 57 -7.55 -3.81 -15.65
C LYS A 57 -6.47 -4.69 -16.27
N GLY A 58 -6.45 -5.99 -15.95
CA GLY A 58 -5.46 -6.95 -16.47
C GLY A 58 -4.02 -6.61 -16.11
N CYS A 59 -3.79 -6.00 -14.94
CA CYS A 59 -2.51 -5.44 -14.55
C CYS A 59 -2.06 -5.98 -13.18
N THR A 60 -0.81 -5.72 -12.77
CA THR A 60 -0.32 -6.19 -11.46
C THR A 60 -0.92 -5.34 -10.34
N LEU A 61 -1.03 -5.89 -9.12
CA LEU A 61 -1.52 -5.15 -7.96
C LEU A 61 -0.73 -3.85 -7.70
N GLY A 62 0.55 -3.82 -8.06
CA GLY A 62 1.41 -2.65 -7.90
C GLY A 62 0.91 -1.44 -8.69
N GLN A 63 0.50 -1.68 -9.93
CA GLN A 63 0.19 -0.66 -10.92
C GLN A 63 -1.01 0.23 -10.56
N PRO A 64 -2.21 -0.28 -10.25
CA PRO A 64 -3.34 0.56 -9.89
C PRO A 64 -3.14 1.27 -8.56
N THR A 65 -2.30 0.75 -7.65
CA THR A 65 -1.99 1.48 -6.42
C THR A 65 -1.09 2.68 -6.69
N LEU A 66 -0.03 2.53 -7.48
CA LEU A 66 0.82 3.64 -7.88
C LEU A 66 0.02 4.70 -8.66
N ALA A 67 -0.79 4.27 -9.62
CA ALA A 67 -1.66 5.15 -10.38
C ALA A 67 -2.68 5.89 -9.48
N TRP A 68 -3.33 5.16 -8.55
CA TRP A 68 -4.27 5.76 -7.60
C TRP A 68 -3.60 6.80 -6.70
N LEU A 69 -2.36 6.54 -6.27
CA LEU A 69 -1.59 7.54 -5.56
C LEU A 69 -1.42 8.78 -6.44
N LEU A 70 -0.85 8.66 -7.64
CA LEU A 70 -0.56 9.81 -8.52
C LEU A 70 -1.76 10.73 -8.76
N VAL A 71 -2.99 10.21 -8.80
CA VAL A 71 -4.21 11.03 -8.99
C VAL A 71 -4.71 11.75 -7.74
N GLN A 72 -4.10 11.54 -6.56
CA GLN A 72 -4.54 12.20 -5.33
C GLN A 72 -4.15 13.67 -5.24
N GLU A 73 -3.05 14.08 -5.87
CA GLU A 73 -2.53 15.45 -5.81
C GLU A 73 -1.85 15.80 -7.15
N LYS A 74 -2.09 17.01 -7.66
CA LYS A 74 -1.63 17.45 -8.99
C LYS A 74 -0.10 17.38 -9.18
N ASN A 75 0.66 17.61 -8.11
CA ASN A 75 2.12 17.72 -8.15
C ASN A 75 2.80 16.59 -7.36
N MET A 76 2.21 15.40 -7.31
CA MET A 76 2.83 14.29 -6.59
C MET A 76 3.85 13.55 -7.45
N ALA A 77 5.08 13.45 -6.93
CA ALA A 77 6.11 12.55 -7.44
C ALA A 77 6.19 11.30 -6.56
N LEU A 78 6.21 10.11 -7.19
CA LEU A 78 6.45 8.84 -6.51
C LEU A 78 7.85 8.34 -6.87
N ILE A 79 8.58 7.84 -5.87
CA ILE A 79 9.91 7.24 -6.03
C ILE A 79 9.82 5.77 -5.59
N PRO A 80 9.22 4.88 -6.40
CA PRO A 80 9.07 3.48 -6.04
C PRO A 80 10.44 2.79 -6.09
N GLY A 81 10.98 2.46 -4.91
CA GLY A 81 12.27 1.77 -4.81
C GLY A 81 12.23 0.35 -5.37
N THR A 82 13.25 -0.02 -6.16
CA THR A 82 13.44 -1.37 -6.70
C THR A 82 14.94 -1.68 -6.83
N ARG A 83 15.28 -2.97 -6.87
CA ARG A 83 16.63 -3.47 -7.19
C ARG A 83 16.64 -4.41 -8.41
N ARG A 84 15.52 -4.48 -9.16
CA ARG A 84 15.34 -5.39 -10.30
C ARG A 84 14.68 -4.64 -11.44
N ASP A 85 15.20 -4.83 -12.65
CA ASP A 85 14.73 -4.14 -13.85
C ASP A 85 13.27 -4.48 -14.15
N ALA A 86 12.88 -5.76 -14.08
CA ALA A 86 11.49 -6.17 -14.25
C ALA A 86 10.51 -5.47 -13.30
N ARG A 87 10.95 -5.10 -12.09
CA ARG A 87 10.13 -4.35 -11.13
C ARG A 87 10.13 -2.85 -11.45
N PHE A 88 11.20 -2.33 -12.05
CA PHE A 88 11.20 -0.98 -12.60
C PHE A 88 10.16 -0.86 -13.72
N ASP A 89 10.18 -1.79 -14.68
CA ASP A 89 9.23 -1.81 -15.80
C ASP A 89 7.77 -1.95 -15.30
N GLU A 90 7.53 -2.85 -14.34
CA GLU A 90 6.22 -3.02 -13.71
C GLU A 90 5.73 -1.71 -13.06
N ASN A 91 6.59 -1.05 -12.27
CA ASN A 91 6.28 0.21 -11.61
C ASN A 91 6.04 1.33 -12.62
N PHE A 92 6.84 1.40 -13.69
CA PHE A 92 6.74 2.43 -14.72
C PHE A 92 5.44 2.30 -15.52
N ALA A 93 5.03 1.07 -15.83
CA ALA A 93 3.77 0.78 -16.50
C ALA A 93 2.53 1.20 -15.68
N ALA A 94 2.66 1.53 -14.39
CA ALA A 94 1.58 2.15 -13.61
C ALA A 94 1.11 3.48 -14.22
N LEU A 95 1.97 4.21 -14.94
CA LEU A 95 1.61 5.46 -15.61
C LEU A 95 0.55 5.28 -16.70
N GLN A 96 0.38 4.07 -17.21
CA GLN A 96 -0.62 3.73 -18.22
C GLN A 96 -1.96 3.29 -17.61
N VAL A 97 -2.03 3.13 -16.28
CA VAL A 97 -3.25 2.69 -15.62
C VAL A 97 -4.14 3.89 -15.33
N HIS A 98 -5.27 3.99 -16.05
CA HIS A 98 -6.28 5.01 -15.79
C HIS A 98 -7.14 4.64 -14.57
N ILE A 99 -7.24 5.58 -13.62
CA ILE A 99 -8.12 5.47 -12.45
C ILE A 99 -9.38 6.31 -12.71
N ALA A 100 -10.52 5.64 -12.89
CA ALA A 100 -11.80 6.30 -13.08
C ALA A 100 -12.19 7.11 -11.82
N GLY A 101 -12.94 8.19 -12.01
CA GLY A 101 -13.39 9.05 -10.91
C GLY A 101 -14.16 8.28 -9.83
N GLU A 102 -14.99 7.32 -10.24
CA GLU A 102 -15.76 6.48 -9.32
C GLU A 102 -14.86 5.49 -8.56
N GLU A 103 -13.88 4.86 -9.24
CA GLU A 103 -12.89 4.00 -8.59
C GLU A 103 -12.09 4.76 -7.52
N ASN A 104 -11.68 5.99 -7.84
CA ASN A 104 -10.98 6.85 -6.88
C ASN A 104 -11.87 7.17 -5.68
N LYS A 105 -13.11 7.57 -5.92
CA LYS A 105 -14.09 7.91 -4.87
C LYS A 105 -14.37 6.72 -3.95
N GLN A 106 -14.65 5.55 -4.51
CA GLN A 106 -14.88 4.31 -3.76
C GLN A 106 -13.67 3.92 -2.90
N THR A 107 -12.47 3.99 -3.49
CA THR A 107 -11.23 3.67 -2.79
C THR A 107 -10.96 4.63 -1.64
N ARG A 108 -11.16 5.95 -1.84
CA ARG A 108 -11.03 6.95 -0.77
C ARG A 108 -12.05 6.72 0.34
N ASN A 109 -13.30 6.43 -0.01
CA ASN A 109 -14.35 6.16 0.97
C ASN A 109 -14.04 4.93 1.82
N LEU A 110 -13.56 3.86 1.20
CA LEU A 110 -13.12 2.65 1.91
C LEU A 110 -11.98 2.98 2.89
N LEU A 111 -10.92 3.64 2.41
CA LEU A 111 -9.76 3.97 3.24
C LEU A 111 -10.11 4.91 4.40
N ASN A 112 -11.01 5.87 4.17
CA ASN A 112 -11.47 6.79 5.20
C ASN A 112 -12.35 6.10 6.26
N ARG A 113 -13.21 5.17 5.85
CA ARG A 113 -14.11 4.45 6.75
C ARG A 113 -13.38 3.38 7.56
N ALA A 114 -12.58 2.55 6.90
CA ALA A 114 -11.94 1.41 7.54
C ALA A 114 -10.70 1.83 8.35
N GLY A 115 -9.98 2.85 7.87
CA GLY A 115 -8.74 3.31 8.48
C GLY A 115 -7.63 2.24 8.42
N ILE A 116 -6.39 2.69 8.66
CA ILE A 116 -5.24 1.80 8.80
C ILE A 116 -4.99 1.58 10.28
N GLN A 117 -4.94 0.32 10.70
CA GLN A 117 -4.75 -0.06 12.10
C GLN A 117 -3.28 -0.21 12.43
N GLY A 118 -2.88 0.35 13.57
CA GLY A 118 -1.50 0.39 14.03
C GLY A 118 -0.69 1.57 13.47
N GLN A 119 0.17 2.11 14.33
CA GLN A 119 1.08 3.20 13.98
C GLN A 119 2.16 2.74 12.99
N ARG A 120 2.69 3.69 12.20
CA ARG A 120 3.73 3.43 11.20
C ARG A 120 5.05 2.95 11.84
N TYR A 121 5.37 3.51 13.01
CA TYR A 121 6.54 3.17 13.80
C TYR A 121 6.11 2.76 15.21
N PRO A 122 6.91 1.93 15.92
CA PRO A 122 6.73 1.74 17.35
C PRO A 122 6.85 3.08 18.10
N ALA A 123 6.23 3.18 19.28
CA ALA A 123 6.17 4.42 20.06
C ALA A 123 7.55 5.04 20.32
N GLU A 124 8.56 4.21 20.60
CA GLU A 124 9.95 4.60 20.83
C GLU A 124 10.60 5.33 19.64
N PHE A 125 10.11 5.07 18.42
CA PHE A 125 10.61 5.69 17.19
C PHE A 125 9.76 6.88 16.72
N MET A 126 8.53 7.02 17.23
CA MET A 126 7.65 8.16 16.89
C MET A 126 8.27 9.48 17.39
N SER A 127 8.84 9.48 18.60
CA SER A 127 9.54 10.64 19.18
C SER A 127 10.70 11.16 18.33
N ARG A 128 11.28 10.33 17.46
CA ARG A 128 12.41 10.68 16.58
C ARG A 128 11.99 11.26 15.23
N VAL A 129 10.71 11.19 14.88
CA VAL A 129 10.20 11.66 13.57
C VAL A 129 9.30 12.89 13.69
N GLY A 130 9.31 13.56 14.85
CA GLY A 130 8.57 14.82 15.08
C GLY A 130 7.05 14.66 15.04
N LEU A 131 6.54 13.45 15.33
CA LEU A 131 5.12 13.08 15.31
C LEU A 131 4.73 12.32 16.58
#